data_AF-A0A4Q3NIE6-F1
#
_entry.id   AF-A0A4Q3NIE6-F1
#
_cell.length_a   1.000
_cell.length_b   1.000
_cell.length_c   1.000
_cell.angle_alpha   90.00
_cell.angle_beta   90.00
_cell.angle_gamma   90.00
#
_symmetry.space_group_name_H-M   'P 1'
#
loop_
_entity.id
_entity.type
_entity.pdbx_description
1 polymer ?
#
loop_
_entity_poly.entity_id
_entity_poly.type
_entity_poly.pdbx_seq_one_letter_code
_entity_poly.pdbx_strand_id
1 'polypeptide(L)'
;MNSPDLEIAMAKLQAWRSAHAELVSLEAALGEAMTEYARTLGEPPRQLIIQAERKREYVARLFEMAMEALDMHSTAKTGHTNFGGLS
;
A
#
# COMPACT_ATOMS: atom_id res chain seq x y z
N MET A 1 -21.63 -5.16 17.40
CA MET A 1 -21.19 -3.88 16.78
C MET A 1 -19.68 -3.84 16.89
N ASN A 2 -18.98 -3.59 15.78
CA ASN A 2 -17.54 -3.34 15.81
C ASN A 2 -17.28 -1.98 16.45
N SER A 3 -16.12 -1.79 17.09
CA SER A 3 -15.74 -0.46 17.58
C SER A 3 -15.47 0.45 16.38
N PRO A 4 -15.79 1.77 16.45
CA PRO A 4 -15.53 2.71 15.35
C PRO A 4 -14.07 2.68 14.86
N ASP A 5 -13.11 2.50 15.76
CA ASP A 5 -11.68 2.40 15.41
C ASP A 5 -11.35 1.16 14.56
N LEU A 6 -12.07 0.06 14.81
CA LEU A 6 -11.91 -1.18 14.03
C LEU A 6 -12.49 -1.00 12.62
N GLU A 7 -13.62 -0.30 12.50
CA GLU A 7 -14.21 0.02 11.20
C GLU A 7 -13.28 0.92 10.36
N ILE A 8 -12.65 1.92 10.99
CA ILE A 8 -11.65 2.79 10.34
C ILE A 8 -10.42 1.97 9.90
N ALA A 9 -9.90 1.10 10.77
CA ALA A 9 -8.75 0.26 10.45
C ALA A 9 -9.07 -0.70 9.29
N MET A 10 -10.26 -1.33 9.30
CA MET A 10 -10.72 -2.19 8.22
C MET A 10 -10.89 -1.42 6.90
N ALA A 11 -11.43 -0.19 6.93
CA ALA A 11 -11.58 0.64 5.74
C ALA A 11 -10.21 1.00 5.13
N LYS A 12 -9.23 1.39 5.96
CA LYS A 12 -7.86 1.67 5.50
C LYS A 12 -7.18 0.42 4.93
N LEU A 13 -7.35 -0.74 5.57
CA LEU A 13 -6.85 -2.01 5.04
C LEU A 13 -7.48 -2.36 3.69
N GLN A 14 -8.79 -2.14 3.53
CA GLN A 14 -9.47 -2.38 2.27
C GLN A 14 -8.99 -1.42 1.17
N ALA A 15 -8.75 -0.14 1.50
CA ALA A 15 -8.17 0.82 0.57
C ALA A 15 -6.78 0.39 0.10
N TRP A 16 -5.92 -0.08 1.02
CA TRP A 16 -4.62 -0.65 0.67
C TRP A 16 -4.75 -1.86 -0.26
N ARG A 17 -5.63 -2.81 0.04
CA ARG A 17 -5.87 -4.01 -0.79
C ARG A 17 -6.30 -3.65 -2.22
N SER A 18 -7.25 -2.72 -2.36
CA SER A 18 -7.69 -2.25 -3.67
C SER A 18 -6.55 -1.58 -4.44
N ALA A 19 -5.81 -0.68 -3.80
CA ALA A 19 -4.68 0.00 -4.44
C ALA A 19 -3.55 -0.97 -4.83
N HIS A 20 -3.31 -2.02 -4.02
CA HIS A 20 -2.34 -3.06 -4.32
C HIS A 20 -2.76 -3.92 -5.52
N ALA A 21 -4.04 -4.28 -5.63
CA ALA A 21 -4.55 -5.01 -6.80
C ALA A 21 -4.38 -4.20 -8.11
N GLU A 22 -4.61 -2.88 -8.04
CA GLU A 22 -4.34 -1.97 -9.15
C GLU A 22 -2.84 -1.89 -9.49
N LEU A 23 -1.96 -1.85 -8.47
CA LEU A 23 -0.51 -1.89 -8.67
C LEU A 23 -0.07 -3.18 -9.38
N VAL A 24 -0.56 -4.33 -8.96
CA VAL A 24 -0.24 -5.63 -9.60
C VAL A 24 -0.61 -5.61 -11.09
N SER A 25 -1.78 -5.08 -11.41
CA SER A 25 -2.23 -4.96 -12.81
C SER A 25 -1.32 -4.03 -13.62
N LEU A 26 -0.89 -2.92 -13.01
CA LEU A 26 0.00 -1.94 -13.63
C LEU A 26 1.42 -2.49 -13.84
N GLU A 27 1.94 -3.27 -12.89
CA GLU A 27 3.25 -3.92 -13.00
C GLU A 27 3.26 -5.01 -14.08
N ALA A 28 2.16 -5.74 -14.24
CA ALA A 28 2.00 -6.69 -15.34
C ALA A 28 2.05 -5.97 -16.70
N ALA A 29 1.27 -4.89 -16.87
CA ALA A 29 1.29 -4.08 -18.08
C ALA A 29 2.68 -3.47 -18.36
N LEU A 30 3.39 -3.03 -17.31
CA LEU A 30 4.75 -2.52 -17.44
C LEU A 30 5.72 -3.61 -17.90
N GLY A 31 5.60 -4.83 -17.37
CA GLY A 31 6.41 -5.98 -17.81
C GLY A 31 6.22 -6.31 -19.29
N GLU A 32 4.98 -6.30 -19.77
CA GLU A 32 4.66 -6.49 -21.19
C GLU A 32 5.26 -5.38 -22.05
N ALA A 33 5.07 -4.11 -21.67
CA ALA A 33 5.61 -2.98 -22.42
C ALA A 33 7.15 -2.95 -22.44
N MET A 34 7.80 -3.32 -21.34
CA MET A 34 9.26 -3.45 -21.30
C MET A 34 9.78 -4.59 -22.16
N THR A 35 9.04 -5.70 -22.24
CA THR A 35 9.34 -6.82 -23.14
C THR A 35 9.25 -6.39 -24.61
N GLU A 36 8.22 -5.63 -24.97
CA GLU A 36 8.07 -5.09 -26.32
C GLU A 36 9.16 -4.05 -26.65
N TYR A 37 9.49 -3.18 -25.69
CA TYR A 37 10.62 -2.25 -25.83
C TYR A 37 11.93 -3.00 -26.07
N ALA A 38 12.23 -4.07 -25.32
CA ALA A 38 13.44 -4.86 -25.50
C ALA A 38 13.49 -5.55 -26.87
N ARG A 39 12.34 -5.95 -27.41
CA ARG A 39 12.22 -6.59 -28.74
C ARG A 39 12.43 -5.60 -29.87
N THR A 40 11.81 -4.43 -29.78
CA THR A 40 11.76 -3.44 -30.87
C THR A 40 12.90 -2.43 -30.82
N LEU A 41 13.51 -2.25 -29.64
CA LEU A 41 14.41 -1.15 -29.31
C LEU A 41 13.81 0.22 -29.66
N GLY A 42 12.48 0.32 -29.59
CA GLY A 42 11.72 1.54 -29.86
C GLY A 42 11.77 2.52 -28.69
N GLU A 43 10.70 3.30 -28.50
CA GLU A 43 10.63 4.21 -27.36
C GLU A 43 10.33 3.45 -26.05
N PRO A 44 11.02 3.78 -24.93
CA PRO A 44 10.70 3.18 -23.65
C PRO A 44 9.32 3.63 -23.16
N PRO A 45 8.57 2.79 -22.41
CA PRO A 45 7.22 3.10 -21.93
C PRO A 45 7.24 4.05 -20.72
N ARG A 46 7.80 5.26 -20.90
CA ARG A 46 8.09 6.24 -19.83
C ARG A 46 6.88 6.58 -18.98
N GLN A 47 5.73 6.77 -19.61
CA GLN A 47 4.49 7.09 -18.90
C GLN A 47 4.07 5.96 -17.95
N LEU A 48 4.23 4.71 -18.40
CA LEU A 48 3.86 3.54 -17.63
C LEU A 48 4.83 3.32 -16.46
N ILE A 49 6.13 3.57 -16.66
CA ILE A 49 7.14 3.58 -15.59
C ILE A 49 6.76 4.61 -14.52
N ILE A 50 6.49 5.87 -14.91
CA ILE A 50 6.13 6.93 -13.96
C ILE A 50 4.85 6.58 -13.20
N GLN A 51 3.85 6.02 -13.87
CA GLN A 51 2.60 5.61 -13.24
C GLN A 51 2.85 4.48 -12.22
N ALA A 52 3.66 3.47 -12.58
CA ALA A 52 3.99 2.36 -11.70
C ALA A 52 4.70 2.86 -10.43
N GLU A 53 5.71 3.74 -10.55
CA GLU A 53 6.42 4.27 -9.38
C GLU A 53 5.50 5.09 -8.47
N ARG A 54 4.69 5.98 -9.04
CA ARG A 54 3.70 6.76 -8.25
C ARG A 54 2.72 5.84 -7.53
N LYS A 55 2.30 4.74 -8.17
CA LYS A 55 1.39 3.78 -7.56
C LYS A 55 2.06 2.99 -6.43
N ARG A 56 3.33 2.60 -6.58
CA ARG A 56 4.12 1.97 -5.49
C ARG A 56 4.20 2.85 -4.27
N GLU A 57 4.57 4.12 -4.43
CA GLU A 57 4.62 5.10 -3.33
C GLU A 57 3.25 5.30 -2.66
N TYR A 58 2.18 5.30 -3.46
CA TYR A 58 0.82 5.42 -2.93
C TYR A 58 0.40 4.18 -2.13
N VAL A 59 0.67 2.98 -2.64
CA VAL A 59 0.37 1.71 -1.94
C VAL A 59 1.17 1.60 -0.65
N ALA A 60 2.44 2.00 -0.65
CA ALA A 60 3.28 2.01 0.55
C ALA A 60 2.69 2.92 1.64
N ARG A 61 2.29 4.14 1.30
CA ARG A 61 1.62 5.05 2.25
C ARG A 61 0.31 4.51 2.79
N LEU A 62 -0.51 3.87 1.95
CA LEU A 62 -1.76 3.25 2.41
C LEU A 62 -1.50 2.07 3.36
N PHE A 63 -0.43 1.31 3.12
CA PHE A 63 -0.02 0.23 4.01
C PHE A 63 0.35 0.77 5.39
N GLU A 64 1.21 1.79 5.46
CA GLU A 64 1.59 2.45 6.71
C GLU A 64 0.36 2.95 7.48
N MET A 65 -0.55 3.65 6.80
CA MET A 65 -1.79 4.15 7.40
C MET A 65 -2.70 3.02 7.93
N ALA A 66 -2.76 1.89 7.23
CA ALA A 66 -3.55 0.73 7.65
C ALA A 66 -2.94 0.05 8.87
N MET A 67 -1.61 -0.10 8.90
CA MET A 67 -0.87 -0.69 10.02
C MET A 67 -0.98 0.18 11.28
N GLU A 68 -0.81 1.49 11.15
CA GLU A 68 -0.98 2.43 12.26
C GLU A 68 -2.39 2.36 12.87
N ALA A 69 -3.43 2.29 12.02
CA ALA A 69 -4.81 2.17 12.50
C ALA A 69 -5.09 0.84 13.21
N LEU A 70 -4.51 -0.26 12.73
CA LEU A 70 -4.61 -1.57 13.39
C LEU A 70 -3.87 -1.59 14.72
N ASP A 71 -2.70 -0.96 14.80
CA ASP A 71 -1.89 -0.89 16.01
C ASP A 71 -2.55 -0.02 17.09
N MET A 72 -3.11 1.13 16.72
CA MET A 72 -3.92 1.96 17.63
C MET A 72 -5.10 1.19 18.20
N HIS A 73 -5.82 0.41 17.37
CA HIS A 73 -6.92 -0.43 17.85
C HIS A 73 -6.43 -1.53 18.82
N SER A 74 -5.30 -2.17 18.51
CA SER A 74 -4.67 -3.19 19.36
C SER A 74 -4.26 -2.62 20.72
N THR A 75 -3.60 -1.47 20.73
CA THR A 75 -3.15 -0.76 21.95
C THR A 75 -4.34 -0.33 22.80
N ALA A 76 -5.38 0.22 22.19
CA ALA A 76 -6.61 0.61 22.88
C ALA A 76 -7.32 -0.58 23.55
N LYS A 77 -7.21 -1.79 22.97
CA LYS A 77 -7.78 -3.01 23.55
C LYS A 77 -6.92 -3.68 24.62
N THR A 78 -5.59 -3.56 24.53
CA THR A 78 -4.66 -4.32 25.38
C THR A 78 -4.12 -3.51 26.57
N GLY A 79 -4.31 -2.19 26.60
CA GLY A 79 -3.92 -1.34 27.74
C GLY A 79 -2.40 -1.26 27.97
N HIS A 80 -1.58 -1.80 27.06
CA HIS A 80 -0.13 -1.73 27.14
C HIS A 80 0.39 -0.52 26.38
N THR A 81 0.40 0.63 27.05
CA THR A 81 1.46 1.63 26.84
C THR A 81 2.78 1.02 27.29
N ASN A 82 3.48 0.32 26.39
CA ASN A 82 4.92 0.14 26.54
C ASN A 82 5.64 1.44 26.13
N PHE A 83 5.36 2.52 26.87
CA PHE A 83 6.41 3.51 27.08
C PHE A 83 7.28 2.93 28.18
N GLY A 84 8.50 2.56 27.81
CA GLY A 84 9.54 2.17 28.73
C GLY A 84 9.80 3.31 29.72
N GLY A 85 9.06 3.29 30.83
CA GLY A 85 9.56 3.79 32.10
C GLY A 85 10.59 2.78 32.58
N LEU A 86 11.84 2.99 32.25
CA LEU A 86 12.96 2.42 32.99
C LEU A 86 14.10 3.44 33.03
N SER A 87 14.30 3.96 34.25
CA SER A 87 15.50 4.63 34.80
C SER A 87 15.69 6.11 34.50
#